data_AF-A0A7Y1VKS7-F1
#
_entry.id   AF-A0A7Y1VKS7-F1
#
_cell.length_a   1.000
_cell.length_b   1.000
_cell.length_c   1.000
_cell.angle_alpha   90.00
_cell.angle_beta   90.00
_cell.angle_gamma   90.00
#
_symmetry.space_group_name_H-M   'P 1'
#
loop_
_entity.id
_entity.type
_entity.pdbx_description
1 polymer ?
#
loop_
_entity_poly.entity_id
_entity_poly.type
_entity_poly.pdbx_seq_one_letter_code
_entity_poly.pdbx_strand_id
1 'polypeptide(L)'
;MSKVTHLLHQRTPVPSAEELILGIDQGDTTSLARAITLVESENPDHLSKAARVIESCLKARPDTMRIGITGVPGVGKSTFIETLGVTLIEAGHRVAVLAIDPTSTLSKGSILGDKTRMTTLASNPNAFIRPSASGDSLGGVARKTREAIILCEA
;
A
#
# COMPACT_ATOMS: atom_id res chain seq x y z
N MET A 1 39.54 -1.70 10.27
CA MET A 1 38.75 -1.39 9.06
C MET A 1 38.20 -2.66 8.39
N SER A 2 37.39 -3.49 9.09
CA SER A 2 36.93 -4.79 8.53
C SER A 2 35.44 -5.11 8.76
N LYS A 3 34.73 -4.38 9.63
CA LYS A 3 33.31 -4.67 9.93
C LYS A 3 32.28 -4.00 9.00
N VAL A 4 32.67 -3.00 8.21
CA VAL A 4 31.72 -2.23 7.35
C VAL A 4 31.44 -2.95 6.02
N THR A 5 32.38 -3.73 5.51
CA THR A 5 32.26 -4.42 4.21
C THR A 5 31.29 -5.62 4.25
N HIS A 6 30.99 -6.15 5.43
CA HIS A 6 30.13 -7.34 5.60
C HIS A 6 28.62 -7.04 5.55
N LEU A 7 28.23 -5.76 5.62
CA LEU A 7 26.83 -5.32 5.60
C LEU A 7 26.28 -5.03 4.19
N LEU A 8 27.11 -5.16 3.14
CA LEU A 8 26.72 -4.81 1.77
C LEU A 8 26.11 -5.96 0.96
N HIS A 9 26.01 -7.18 1.52
CA HIS A 9 25.68 -8.40 0.74
C HIS A 9 24.55 -9.28 1.28
N GLN A 10 23.73 -8.81 2.22
CA GLN A 10 22.48 -9.50 2.57
C GLN A 10 21.27 -8.75 2.02
N ARG A 11 21.29 -8.39 0.73
CA ARG A 11 20.04 -8.00 0.06
C ARG A 11 19.19 -9.26 0.03
N THR A 12 18.11 -9.28 0.82
CA THR A 12 17.07 -10.30 0.68
C THR A 12 16.72 -10.35 -0.80
N PRO A 13 16.78 -11.53 -1.45
CA PRO A 13 16.49 -11.63 -2.86
C PRO A 13 15.11 -10.99 -3.14
N VAL A 14 15.03 -10.24 -4.25
CA VAL A 14 13.75 -9.67 -4.68
C VAL A 14 12.82 -10.86 -4.91
N PRO A 15 11.70 -10.96 -4.17
CA PRO A 15 10.83 -12.12 -4.28
C PRO A 15 10.31 -12.28 -5.71
N SER A 16 10.14 -13.52 -6.12
CA SER A 16 9.49 -13.90 -7.37
C SER A 16 8.02 -13.48 -7.35
N ALA A 17 7.39 -13.47 -8.53
CA ALA A 17 5.96 -13.17 -8.61
C ALA A 17 5.13 -14.22 -7.83
N GLU A 18 5.55 -15.48 -7.91
CA GLU A 18 4.93 -16.61 -7.24
C GLU A 18 5.02 -16.52 -5.71
N GLU A 19 6.17 -16.11 -5.17
CA GLU A 19 6.32 -15.86 -3.73
C GLU A 19 5.43 -14.70 -3.26
N LEU A 20 5.31 -13.64 -4.07
CA LEU A 20 4.42 -12.52 -3.75
C LEU A 20 2.95 -12.92 -3.78
N ILE A 21 2.53 -13.70 -4.78
CA ILE A 21 1.17 -14.22 -4.89
C ILE A 21 0.84 -15.07 -3.65
N LEU A 22 1.70 -16.04 -3.32
CA LEU A 22 1.49 -16.90 -2.17
C LEU A 22 1.41 -16.11 -0.85
N GLY A 23 2.25 -15.09 -0.68
CA GLY A 23 2.21 -14.23 0.49
C GLY A 23 0.91 -13.42 0.57
N ILE A 24 0.44 -12.86 -0.55
CA ILE A 24 -0.83 -12.11 -0.61
C ILE A 24 -2.01 -13.03 -0.26
N ASP A 25 -2.07 -14.22 -0.86
CA ASP A 25 -3.13 -15.21 -0.59
C ASP A 25 -3.17 -15.64 0.90
N GLN A 26 -2.04 -15.56 1.59
CA GLN A 26 -1.91 -15.84 3.03
C GLN A 26 -2.14 -14.60 3.92
N GLY A 27 -2.40 -13.43 3.32
CA GLY A 27 -2.61 -12.18 4.03
C GLY A 27 -1.33 -11.50 4.54
N ASP A 28 -0.14 -11.86 4.01
CA ASP A 28 1.12 -11.20 4.37
C ASP A 28 1.18 -9.76 3.82
N THR A 29 1.08 -8.81 4.74
CA THR A 29 1.15 -7.37 4.44
C THR A 29 2.50 -6.94 3.87
N THR A 30 3.58 -7.69 4.12
CA THR A 30 4.91 -7.42 3.55
C THR A 30 4.92 -7.72 2.06
N SER A 31 4.40 -8.88 1.67
CA SER A 31 4.23 -9.27 0.27
C SER A 31 3.30 -8.31 -0.47
N LEU A 32 2.18 -7.92 0.16
CA LEU A 32 1.27 -6.91 -0.38
C LEU A 32 1.98 -5.56 -0.62
N ALA A 33 2.72 -5.06 0.37
CA ALA A 33 3.47 -3.80 0.24
C ALA A 33 4.52 -3.86 -0.89
N ARG A 34 5.22 -4.99 -1.02
CA ARG A 34 6.20 -5.21 -2.09
C ARG A 34 5.53 -5.25 -3.46
N ALA A 35 4.40 -5.93 -3.60
CA ALA A 35 3.64 -5.98 -4.85
C ALA A 35 3.15 -4.58 -5.27
N ILE A 36 2.63 -3.78 -4.33
CA ILE A 36 2.26 -2.39 -4.60
C ILE A 36 3.48 -1.56 -5.01
N THR A 37 4.65 -1.81 -4.40
CA THR A 37 5.90 -1.13 -4.80
C THR A 37 6.30 -1.48 -6.24
N LEU A 38 6.08 -2.71 -6.69
CA LEU A 38 6.32 -3.11 -8.08
C LEU A 38 5.38 -2.38 -9.05
N VAL A 39 4.10 -2.26 -8.69
CA VAL A 39 3.07 -1.49 -9.42
C VAL A 39 3.46 -0.01 -9.56
N GLU A 40 4.02 0.55 -8.50
CA GLU A 40 4.42 1.96 -8.49
C GLU A 40 5.73 2.24 -9.23
N SER A 41 6.51 1.21 -9.56
CA SER A 41 7.81 1.33 -10.21
C SER A 41 7.70 1.60 -11.72
N GLU A 42 8.72 2.25 -12.28
CA GLU A 42 8.86 2.48 -13.73
C GLU A 42 9.82 1.46 -14.40
N ASN A 43 10.44 0.57 -13.63
CA ASN A 43 11.33 -0.44 -14.17
C ASN A 43 10.54 -1.51 -14.96
N PRO A 44 10.86 -1.78 -16.25
CA PRO A 44 10.16 -2.78 -17.06
C PRO A 44 10.09 -4.19 -16.45
N ASP A 45 11.12 -4.62 -15.73
CA ASP A 45 11.14 -5.93 -15.06
C ASP A 45 10.15 -5.96 -13.89
N HIS A 46 10.02 -4.84 -13.17
CA HIS A 46 9.04 -4.71 -12.09
C HIS A 46 7.61 -4.69 -12.64
N LEU A 47 7.39 -3.98 -13.74
CA LEU A 47 6.09 -3.91 -14.42
C LEU A 47 5.64 -5.30 -14.89
N SER A 48 6.56 -6.09 -15.46
CA SER A 48 6.27 -7.46 -15.91
C SER A 48 5.89 -8.38 -14.74
N LYS A 49 6.61 -8.27 -13.61
CA LYS A 49 6.27 -9.01 -12.38
C LYS A 49 4.94 -8.55 -11.79
N ALA A 50 4.70 -7.24 -11.72
CA ALA A 50 3.47 -6.66 -11.19
C ALA A 50 2.24 -7.13 -11.99
N ALA A 51 2.32 -7.12 -13.32
CA ALA A 51 1.25 -7.60 -14.19
C ALA A 51 0.86 -9.05 -13.87
N ARG A 52 1.85 -9.92 -13.64
CA ARG A 52 1.61 -11.32 -13.27
C ARG A 52 0.94 -11.48 -11.91
N VAL A 53 1.35 -10.71 -10.91
CA VAL A 53 0.71 -10.73 -9.58
C VAL A 53 -0.74 -10.24 -9.69
N ILE A 54 -0.99 -9.12 -10.38
CA ILE A 54 -2.33 -8.56 -10.60
C ILE A 54 -3.24 -9.57 -11.32
N GLU A 55 -2.75 -10.23 -12.37
CA GLU A 55 -3.52 -11.24 -13.10
C GLU A 55 -3.98 -12.40 -12.20
N SER A 56 -3.15 -12.79 -11.24
CA SER A 56 -3.52 -13.80 -10.24
C SER A 56 -4.64 -13.28 -9.32
N CYS A 57 -4.47 -12.07 -8.78
CA CYS A 57 -5.42 -11.44 -7.86
C CYS A 57 -6.79 -11.16 -8.51
N LEU A 58 -6.84 -10.89 -9.82
CA LEU A 58 -8.09 -10.66 -10.56
C LEU A 58 -9.03 -11.87 -10.62
N LYS A 59 -8.51 -13.08 -10.36
CA LYS A 59 -9.33 -14.30 -10.30
C LYS A 59 -10.16 -14.38 -9.02
N ALA A 60 -9.74 -13.69 -7.98
CA ALA A 60 -10.52 -13.56 -6.76
C ALA A 60 -11.75 -12.67 -7.02
N ARG A 61 -12.92 -13.10 -6.53
CA ARG A 61 -14.12 -12.25 -6.44
C ARG A 61 -14.47 -12.03 -4.98
N PRO A 62 -13.71 -11.18 -4.28
CA PRO A 62 -13.91 -10.97 -2.87
C PRO A 62 -15.13 -10.07 -2.64
N ASP A 63 -15.82 -10.28 -1.53
CA ASP A 63 -16.90 -9.41 -1.06
C ASP A 63 -16.28 -8.20 -0.33
N THR A 64 -15.91 -7.17 -1.10
CA THR A 64 -15.19 -5.99 -0.61
C THR A 64 -15.98 -4.70 -0.86
N MET A 65 -15.78 -3.72 0.02
CA MET A 65 -16.36 -2.39 -0.11
C MET A 65 -15.24 -1.34 -0.31
N ARG A 66 -15.40 -0.47 -1.31
CA ARG A 66 -14.47 0.62 -1.61
C ARG A 66 -15.10 1.96 -1.20
N ILE A 67 -14.45 2.70 -0.30
CA ILE A 67 -14.94 3.97 0.22
C ILE A 67 -13.93 5.07 -0.12
N GLY A 68 -14.38 6.09 -0.88
CA GLY A 68 -13.58 7.28 -1.16
C GLY A 68 -13.84 8.37 -0.12
N ILE A 69 -12.79 8.90 0.50
CA ILE A 69 -12.88 9.98 1.51
C ILE A 69 -12.08 11.19 1.01
N THR A 70 -12.73 12.34 0.95
CA THR A 70 -12.12 13.61 0.52
C THR A 70 -12.51 14.74 1.48
N GLY A 71 -11.83 15.88 1.36
CA GLY A 71 -12.07 17.05 2.20
C GLY A 71 -10.85 17.96 2.30
N VAL A 72 -11.08 19.22 2.69
CA VAL A 72 -10.02 20.24 2.79
C VAL A 72 -8.92 19.85 3.80
N PRO A 73 -7.70 20.40 3.69
CA PRO A 73 -6.66 20.22 4.71
C PRO A 73 -7.17 20.65 6.10
N GLY A 74 -6.83 19.88 7.14
CA GLY A 74 -7.20 20.21 8.53
C GLY A 74 -8.62 19.84 8.98
N VAL A 75 -9.52 19.37 8.08
CA VAL A 75 -10.91 18.98 8.45
C VAL A 75 -11.02 17.72 9.33
N GLY A 76 -9.90 17.08 9.67
CA GLY A 76 -9.89 15.87 10.50
C GLY A 76 -10.06 14.55 9.74
N LYS A 77 -9.80 14.51 8.42
CA LYS A 77 -9.91 13.27 7.61
C LYS A 77 -9.16 12.08 8.21
N SER A 78 -7.89 12.26 8.58
CA SER A 78 -7.07 11.16 9.11
C SER A 78 -7.62 10.66 10.46
N THR A 79 -8.13 11.56 11.31
CA THR A 79 -8.81 11.19 12.56
C THR A 79 -10.09 10.39 12.30
N PHE A 80 -10.90 10.83 11.34
CA PHE A 80 -12.10 10.10 10.92
C PHE A 80 -11.76 8.70 10.38
N ILE A 81 -10.75 8.60 9.49
CA ILE A 81 -10.30 7.32 8.93
C ILE A 81 -9.80 6.37 10.02
N GLU A 82 -9.04 6.87 11.01
CA GLU A 82 -8.59 6.07 12.14
C GLU A 82 -9.75 5.51 12.94
N THR A 83 -10.69 6.36 13.38
CA THR A 83 -11.85 5.91 14.16
C THR A 83 -12.72 4.93 13.38
N LEU A 84 -13.05 5.25 12.12
CA LEU A 84 -13.82 4.38 11.25
C LEU A 84 -13.13 3.02 11.05
N GLY A 85 -11.83 3.03 10.76
CA GLY A 85 -11.05 1.81 10.54
C GLY A 85 -11.01 0.92 11.78
N VAL A 86 -10.80 1.50 12.97
CA VAL A 86 -10.83 0.75 14.23
C VAL A 86 -12.21 0.13 14.46
N THR A 87 -13.29 0.90 14.31
CA THR A 87 -14.67 0.38 14.47
C THR A 87 -14.98 -0.76 13.49
N LEU A 88 -14.53 -0.67 12.23
CA LEU A 88 -14.71 -1.74 11.25
C LEU A 88 -13.92 -3.00 11.63
N ILE A 89 -12.70 -2.85 12.16
CA ILE A 89 -11.91 -3.99 12.64
C ILE A 89 -12.56 -4.64 13.87
N GLU A 90 -13.10 -3.85 14.79
CA GLU A 90 -13.85 -4.35 15.95
C GLU A 90 -15.12 -5.11 15.53
N ALA A 91 -15.71 -4.75 14.38
CA ALA A 91 -16.82 -5.48 13.76
C ALA A 91 -16.39 -6.73 12.96
N GLY A 92 -15.09 -7.06 12.93
CA GLY A 92 -14.56 -8.27 12.29
C GLY A 92 -14.07 -8.08 10.84
N HIS A 93 -13.98 -6.84 10.34
CA HIS A 93 -13.46 -6.56 9.00
C HIS A 93 -11.93 -6.39 8.98
N ARG A 94 -11.33 -6.64 7.82
CA ARG A 94 -9.96 -6.22 7.50
C ARG A 94 -10.02 -4.90 6.73
N VAL A 95 -9.14 -3.96 7.05
CA VAL A 95 -9.20 -2.60 6.51
C VAL A 95 -7.91 -2.24 5.78
N ALA A 96 -8.02 -1.81 4.53
CA ALA A 96 -6.92 -1.22 3.78
C ALA A 96 -7.16 0.28 3.57
N VAL A 97 -6.16 1.10 3.88
CA VAL A 97 -6.16 2.55 3.65
C VAL A 97 -5.08 2.89 2.63
N LEU A 98 -5.52 3.31 1.45
CA LEU A 98 -4.65 3.83 0.40
C LEU A 98 -4.72 5.36 0.43
N ALA A 99 -3.71 6.00 1.03
CA ALA A 99 -3.67 7.45 1.11
C ALA A 99 -3.07 8.03 -0.17
N ILE A 100 -3.87 8.83 -0.89
CA ILE A 100 -3.47 9.52 -2.11
C ILE A 100 -3.41 11.01 -1.78
N ASP A 101 -2.20 11.54 -1.68
CA ASP A 101 -1.98 12.96 -1.47
C ASP A 101 -1.23 13.53 -2.69
N PRO A 102 -1.81 14.49 -3.44
CA PRO A 102 -1.02 15.24 -4.43
C PRO A 102 0.11 15.95 -3.67
N THR A 103 1.34 15.50 -3.86
CA THR A 103 2.52 15.99 -3.15
C THR A 103 2.52 17.51 -3.09
N SER A 104 2.45 18.08 -1.89
CA SER A 104 2.76 19.50 -1.71
C SER A 104 4.24 19.71 -2.07
N THR A 105 4.51 20.55 -3.06
CA THR A 105 5.87 20.95 -3.48
C THR A 105 6.65 21.65 -2.36
N LEU A 106 5.98 22.06 -1.29
CA LEU A 106 6.55 22.78 -0.15
C LEU A 106 7.07 21.88 0.99
N SER A 107 6.52 20.68 1.22
CA SER A 107 6.79 19.94 2.47
C SER A 107 7.65 18.67 2.34
N LYS A 108 8.18 18.33 1.16
CA LYS A 108 9.01 17.13 0.93
C LYS A 108 8.45 15.84 1.59
N GLY A 109 7.16 15.58 1.40
CA GLY A 109 6.57 14.24 1.64
C GLY A 109 5.58 14.16 2.79
N SER A 110 4.32 13.92 2.42
CA SER A 110 3.18 13.63 3.31
C SER A 110 3.19 12.21 3.90
N ILE A 111 4.09 11.35 3.40
CA ILE A 111 4.21 9.91 3.70
C ILE A 111 4.24 9.62 5.22
N LEU A 112 4.95 10.45 5.99
CA LEU A 112 5.04 10.28 7.44
C LEU A 112 3.83 10.87 8.18
N GLY A 113 3.20 11.91 7.61
CA GLY A 113 2.12 12.67 8.24
C GLY A 113 0.85 11.85 8.45
N ASP A 114 0.43 11.07 7.46
CA ASP A 114 -0.78 10.25 7.61
C ASP A 114 -0.57 9.03 8.53
N LYS A 115 0.58 8.36 8.44
CA LYS A 115 0.88 7.21 9.29
C LYS A 115 1.11 7.58 10.76
N THR A 116 1.64 8.78 11.04
CA THR A 116 1.80 9.29 12.42
C THR A 116 0.51 9.84 13.03
N ARG A 117 -0.47 10.24 12.19
CA ARG A 117 -1.78 10.71 12.64
C ARG A 117 -2.76 9.58 12.95
N MET A 118 -2.54 8.38 12.42
CA MET A 118 -3.40 7.20 12.58
C MET A 118 -2.67 6.08 13.34
N THR A 119 -2.16 6.36 14.53
CA THR A 119 -1.23 5.46 15.26
C THR A 119 -1.89 4.14 15.68
N THR A 120 -3.16 4.19 16.09
CA THR A 120 -3.90 3.02 16.55
C THR A 120 -4.21 2.11 15.37
N LEU A 121 -4.70 2.69 14.28
CA LEU A 121 -4.99 1.92 13.07
C LEU A 121 -3.69 1.37 12.45
N ALA A 122 -2.62 2.17 12.40
CA ALA A 122 -1.35 1.77 11.81
C ALA A 122 -0.63 0.62 12.54
N SER A 123 -0.96 0.39 13.81
CA SER A 123 -0.40 -0.71 14.61
C SER A 123 -1.29 -1.95 14.66
N ASN A 124 -2.50 -1.88 14.11
CA ASN A 124 -3.44 -3.00 14.12
C ASN A 124 -3.07 -4.03 13.02
N PRO A 125 -2.92 -5.33 13.35
CA PRO A 125 -2.55 -6.36 12.37
C PRO A 125 -3.63 -6.59 11.29
N ASN A 126 -4.88 -6.20 11.53
CA ASN A 126 -5.97 -6.28 10.56
C ASN A 126 -6.08 -5.02 9.68
N ALA A 127 -5.17 -4.06 9.87
CA ALA A 127 -5.10 -2.86 9.06
C ALA A 127 -3.86 -2.87 8.15
N PHE A 128 -4.03 -2.37 6.93
CA PHE A 128 -2.94 -2.10 6.00
C PHE A 128 -3.00 -0.65 5.56
N ILE A 129 -1.94 0.13 5.81
CA ILE A 129 -1.88 1.54 5.44
C ILE A 129 -0.73 1.77 4.46
N ARG A 130 -1.06 2.21 3.24
CA ARG A 130 -0.10 2.53 2.19
C ARG A 130 -0.25 3.99 1.74
N PRO A 131 0.73 4.86 2.06
CA PRO A 131 0.82 6.17 1.44
C PRO A 131 1.33 6.04 0.01
N SER A 132 0.55 6.44 -0.98
CA SER A 132 0.99 6.46 -2.37
C SER A 132 1.59 7.83 -2.71
N ALA A 133 2.72 7.83 -3.41
CA ALA A 133 3.28 9.05 -3.96
C ALA A 133 2.45 9.43 -5.19
N SER A 134 1.93 10.65 -5.25
CA SER A 134 1.36 11.17 -6.49
C SER A 134 2.41 11.13 -7.60
N GLY A 135 2.20 10.32 -8.63
CA GLY A 135 3.00 10.36 -9.84
C GLY A 135 2.79 11.67 -10.60
N ASP A 136 3.68 11.95 -11.56
CA ASP A 136 3.75 13.19 -12.35
C ASP A 136 2.48 13.53 -13.16
N SER A 137 1.50 12.61 -13.21
CA SER A 137 0.19 12.85 -13.83
C SER A 137 -0.95 12.21 -13.04
N LEU A 138 -2.12 12.88 -13.06
CA LEU A 138 -3.38 12.33 -12.52
C LEU A 138 -3.72 10.94 -13.09
N GLY A 139 -3.41 10.72 -14.38
CA GLY A 139 -3.65 9.42 -15.03
C GLY A 139 -2.79 8.28 -14.47
N GLY A 140 -1.50 8.56 -14.20
CA GLY A 140 -0.60 7.58 -13.60
C GLY A 140 -1.00 7.21 -12.17
N VAL A 141 -1.46 8.19 -11.38
CA VAL A 141 -1.99 7.96 -10.03
C VAL A 141 -3.23 7.06 -10.09
N ALA A 142 -4.21 7.41 -10.93
CA ALA A 142 -5.46 6.66 -11.03
C ALA A 142 -5.22 5.18 -11.41
N ARG A 143 -4.30 4.91 -12.35
CA ARG A 143 -3.95 3.55 -12.75
C ARG A 143 -3.30 2.77 -11.59
N LYS A 144 -2.25 3.32 -10.98
CA LYS A 144 -1.52 2.67 -9.87
C LYS A 144 -2.43 2.43 -8.67
N THR A 145 -3.34 3.36 -8.36
CA THR A 145 -4.37 3.19 -7.34
C THR A 145 -5.29 2.02 -7.65
N ARG A 146 -5.80 1.92 -8.88
CA ARG A 146 -6.69 0.82 -9.27
C ARG A 146 -6.01 -0.55 -9.11
N GLU A 147 -4.76 -0.65 -9.53
CA GLU A 147 -3.97 -1.88 -9.40
C GLU A 147 -3.68 -2.20 -7.91
N ALA A 148 -3.36 -1.20 -7.09
CA ALA A 148 -3.20 -1.39 -5.65
C ALA A 148 -4.48 -1.85 -4.94
N ILE A 149 -5.65 -1.33 -5.35
CA ILE A 149 -6.95 -1.80 -4.83
C ILE A 149 -7.12 -3.30 -5.10
N ILE A 150 -6.85 -3.75 -6.33
CA ILE A 150 -6.97 -5.18 -6.69
C ILE A 150 -6.08 -6.05 -5.80
N LEU A 151 -4.85 -5.60 -5.51
CA LEU A 151 -3.94 -6.33 -4.63
C LEU A 151 -4.43 -6.37 -3.18
N CYS A 152 -5.06 -5.31 -2.67
CA CYS A 152 -5.63 -5.28 -1.32
C CYS A 152 -6.88 -6.15 -1.16
N GLU A 153 -7.57 -6.45 -2.26
CA GLU A 153 -8.82 -7.21 -2.26
C GLU A 153 -8.58 -8.74 -2.33
N ALA A 154 -7.42 -9.16 -2.86
CA ALA A 154 -7.01 -10.57 -2.90
C ALA A 154 -6.82 -11.16 -1.50
#